data_AF-A0A645GQ93-F1
#
_entry.id   AF-A0A645GQ93-F1
#
_cell.length_a   1.000
_cell.length_b   1.000
_cell.length_c   1.000
_cell.angle_alpha   90.00
_cell.angle_beta   90.00
_cell.angle_gamma   90.00
#
_symmetry.space_group_name_H-M   'P 1'
#
loop_
_entity.id
_entity.type
_entity.pdbx_description
1 polymer ?
#
loop_
_entity_poly.entity_id
_entity_poly.type
_entity_poly.pdbx_seq_one_letter_code
_entity_poly.pdbx_strand_id
1 'polypeptide(L)'
;MAGVADYTIVTVSAGEIDARRARESLNEIEMSMFAEAAGHRKVNRIYADCPDVNESGFSNRLSVLTGNVKVIGRHGADDTFPVVSAASIVAKVTRDRMVEEISQEFGVSIGSGYPSDAETMEFIEKWIKRYGVSPKHTRNSWEPVKRMLSVSVNTRITDW
;
A
#
# COMPACT_ATOMS: atom_id res chain seq x y z
N MET A 1 -18.05 30.95 -7.39
CA MET A 1 -18.18 30.07 -6.20
C MET A 1 -16.88 29.30 -6.07
N ALA A 2 -16.20 29.34 -4.93
CA ALA A 2 -15.05 28.47 -4.70
C ALA A 2 -15.57 27.02 -4.67
N GLY A 3 -15.08 26.18 -5.57
CA GLY A 3 -15.46 24.77 -5.59
C GLY A 3 -15.07 24.11 -4.28
N VAL A 4 -15.98 23.34 -3.68
CA VAL A 4 -15.66 22.50 -2.53
C VAL A 4 -14.59 21.49 -2.98
N ALA A 5 -13.49 21.41 -2.23
CA ALA A 5 -12.48 20.38 -2.46
C ALA A 5 -13.09 19.01 -2.12
N ASP A 6 -12.98 18.07 -3.04
CA ASP A 6 -13.55 16.73 -2.93
C ASP A 6 -12.41 15.71 -3.06
N TYR A 7 -12.58 14.52 -2.47
CA TYR A 7 -11.56 13.49 -2.45
C TYR A 7 -12.16 12.09 -2.54
N THR A 8 -11.38 11.17 -3.08
CA THR A 8 -11.69 9.74 -3.15
C THR A 8 -10.57 8.98 -2.47
N ILE A 9 -10.92 7.97 -1.66
CA ILE A 9 -9.96 7.04 -1.07
C ILE A 9 -10.26 5.66 -1.65
N VAL A 10 -9.21 4.98 -2.11
CA VAL A 10 -9.24 3.58 -2.52
C VAL A 10 -8.29 2.82 -1.60
N THR A 11 -8.80 1.81 -0.91
CA THR A 11 -8.03 0.96 0.01
C THR A 11 -7.95 -0.46 -0.53
N VAL A 12 -6.85 -1.15 -0.25
CA VAL A 12 -6.68 -2.58 -0.53
C VAL A 12 -6.11 -3.26 0.72
N SER A 13 -6.68 -4.40 1.09
CA SER A 13 -6.22 -5.15 2.27
C SER A 13 -4.92 -5.90 2.02
N ALA A 14 -4.20 -6.26 3.09
CA ALA A 14 -2.98 -7.08 2.98
C ALA A 14 -3.25 -8.43 2.27
N GLY A 15 -4.36 -9.09 2.60
CA GLY A 15 -4.76 -10.35 1.98
C GLY A 15 -5.09 -10.21 0.49
N GLU A 16 -5.77 -9.14 0.08
CA GLU A 16 -6.02 -8.86 -1.34
C GLU A 16 -4.73 -8.55 -2.10
N ILE A 17 -3.80 -7.79 -1.50
CA ILE A 17 -2.49 -7.57 -2.11
C ILE A 17 -1.79 -8.92 -2.32
N ASP A 18 -1.70 -9.76 -1.30
CA ASP A 18 -1.04 -11.08 -1.42
C ASP A 18 -1.71 -11.96 -2.47
N ALA A 19 -3.04 -12.00 -2.52
CA ALA A 19 -3.79 -12.75 -3.52
C ALA A 19 -3.47 -12.27 -4.95
N ARG A 20 -3.38 -10.96 -5.16
CA ARG A 20 -3.02 -10.38 -6.46
C ARG A 20 -1.54 -10.57 -6.81
N ARG A 21 -0.63 -10.53 -5.82
CA ARG A 21 0.81 -10.72 -6.02
C ARG A 21 1.19 -12.10 -6.57
N ALA A 22 0.27 -13.07 -6.53
CA ALA A 22 0.43 -14.36 -7.21
C ALA A 22 0.42 -14.25 -8.74
N ARG A 23 -0.14 -13.18 -9.31
CA ARG A 23 -0.35 -13.01 -10.76
C ARG A 23 0.08 -11.65 -11.30
N GLU A 24 0.25 -10.65 -10.45
CA GLU A 24 0.51 -9.26 -10.83
C GLU A 24 1.71 -8.68 -10.05
N SER A 25 2.42 -7.71 -10.66
CA SER A 25 3.45 -6.92 -9.96
C SER A 25 2.81 -5.97 -8.94
N LEU A 26 3.57 -5.45 -7.97
CA LEU A 26 3.02 -4.43 -7.06
C LEU A 26 2.67 -3.14 -7.84
N ASN A 27 3.48 -2.75 -8.82
CA ASN A 27 3.21 -1.60 -9.69
C ASN A 27 1.94 -1.79 -10.51
N GLU A 28 1.60 -3.02 -10.91
CA GLU A 28 0.32 -3.33 -11.58
C GLU A 28 -0.88 -3.09 -10.65
N ILE A 29 -0.74 -3.53 -9.38
CA ILE A 29 -1.74 -3.32 -8.34
C ILE A 29 -1.94 -1.83 -8.10
N GLU A 30 -0.86 -1.09 -7.88
CA GLU A 30 -0.89 0.36 -7.68
C GLU A 30 -1.49 1.09 -8.89
N MET A 31 -1.08 0.75 -10.11
CA MET A 31 -1.64 1.34 -11.34
C MET A 31 -3.16 1.16 -11.41
N SER A 32 -3.68 -0.01 -11.07
CA SER A 32 -5.13 -0.24 -11.04
C SER A 32 -5.84 0.63 -10.00
N MET A 33 -5.24 0.83 -8.83
CA MET A 33 -5.80 1.68 -7.77
C MET A 33 -5.76 3.16 -8.13
N PHE A 34 -4.67 3.63 -8.75
CA PHE A 34 -4.58 4.99 -9.30
C PHE A 34 -5.67 5.24 -10.35
N ALA A 35 -5.86 4.30 -11.28
CA ALA A 35 -6.88 4.38 -12.31
C ALA A 35 -8.30 4.36 -11.71
N GLU A 36 -8.54 3.52 -10.70
CA GLU A 36 -9.80 3.49 -9.98
C GLU A 36 -10.07 4.84 -9.31
N ALA A 37 -9.14 5.34 -8.49
CA ALA A 37 -9.30 6.62 -7.79
C ALA A 37 -9.53 7.79 -8.75
N ALA A 38 -8.76 7.86 -9.84
CA ALA A 38 -8.89 8.90 -10.86
C ALA A 38 -10.18 8.75 -11.69
N GLY A 39 -10.67 7.52 -11.89
CA GLY A 39 -11.87 7.22 -12.67
C GLY A 39 -13.19 7.57 -11.98
N HIS A 40 -13.18 7.79 -10.66
CA HIS A 40 -14.37 8.17 -9.91
C HIS A 40 -14.96 9.52 -10.35
N ARG A 41 -14.19 10.37 -11.03
CA ARG A 41 -14.62 11.71 -11.45
C ARG A 41 -14.08 12.08 -12.81
N LYS A 42 -14.85 12.87 -13.56
CA LYS A 42 -14.37 13.48 -14.80
C LYS A 42 -13.44 14.64 -14.45
N VAL A 43 -12.17 14.50 -14.83
CA VAL A 43 -11.14 15.53 -14.66
C VAL A 43 -10.44 15.79 -15.98
N ASN A 44 -9.96 17.02 -16.19
CA ASN A 44 -9.27 17.41 -17.42
C ASN A 44 -7.77 17.13 -17.36
N ARG A 45 -7.24 16.92 -16.16
CA ARG A 45 -5.82 16.67 -15.90
C ARG A 45 -5.64 15.90 -14.59
N ILE A 46 -4.67 15.00 -14.59
CA ILE A 46 -4.25 14.24 -13.41
C ILE A 46 -2.78 14.59 -13.13
N TYR A 47 -2.49 14.86 -11.87
CA TYR A 47 -1.13 14.92 -11.34
C TYR A 47 -0.98 13.74 -10.39
N ALA A 48 0.11 13.01 -10.50
CA ALA A 48 0.32 11.79 -9.73
C ALA A 48 1.78 11.67 -9.30
N ASP A 49 1.99 11.17 -8.09
CA ASP A 49 3.29 10.69 -7.67
C ASP A 49 3.55 9.32 -8.31
N CYS A 50 4.68 9.18 -8.99
CA CYS A 50 5.01 8.01 -9.76
C CYS A 50 5.73 6.99 -8.87
N PRO A 51 5.14 5.81 -8.58
CA PRO A 51 5.84 4.76 -7.84
C PRO A 51 6.79 3.94 -8.74
N ASP A 52 6.63 4.04 -10.06
CA ASP A 52 7.43 3.31 -11.04
C ASP A 52 8.73 4.04 -11.38
N VAL A 53 9.78 3.30 -11.76
CA VAL A 53 11.05 3.87 -12.23
C VAL A 53 10.89 4.69 -13.52
N ASN A 54 9.87 4.41 -14.32
CA ASN A 54 9.58 5.10 -15.58
C ASN A 54 8.34 5.99 -15.49
N GLU A 55 8.55 7.28 -15.18
CA GLU A 55 7.50 8.31 -15.13
C GLU A 55 6.64 8.39 -16.39
N SER A 56 7.28 8.28 -17.56
CA SER A 56 6.62 8.43 -18.86
C SER A 56 5.71 7.23 -19.15
N GLY A 57 6.19 6.02 -18.86
CA GLY A 57 5.41 4.79 -18.98
C GLY A 57 4.21 4.80 -18.03
N PHE A 58 4.44 5.18 -16.77
CA PHE A 58 3.39 5.35 -15.77
C PHE A 58 2.32 6.35 -16.24
N SER A 59 2.75 7.55 -16.65
CA SER A 59 1.83 8.63 -17.08
C SER A 59 1.00 8.22 -18.29
N ASN A 60 1.63 7.63 -19.30
CA ASN A 60 0.95 7.18 -20.51
C ASN A 60 -0.08 6.09 -20.20
N ARG A 61 0.29 5.14 -19.34
CA ARG A 61 -0.60 4.04 -18.97
C ARG A 61 -1.80 4.52 -18.16
N LEU A 62 -1.57 5.38 -17.16
CA LEU A 62 -2.67 5.95 -16.38
C LEU A 62 -3.59 6.81 -17.26
N SER A 63 -3.03 7.55 -18.24
CA SER A 63 -3.81 8.31 -19.22
C SER A 63 -4.77 7.40 -19.99
N VAL A 64 -4.26 6.29 -20.56
CA VAL A 64 -5.09 5.33 -21.28
C VAL A 64 -6.20 4.76 -20.39
N LEU A 65 -5.87 4.34 -19.16
CA LEU A 65 -6.82 3.77 -18.21
C LEU A 65 -7.90 4.75 -17.75
N THR A 66 -7.63 6.05 -17.84
CA THR A 66 -8.55 7.12 -17.41
C THR A 66 -9.24 7.81 -18.58
N GLY A 67 -9.27 7.20 -19.76
CA GLY A 67 -9.97 7.74 -20.94
C GLY A 67 -9.18 8.80 -21.70
N ASN A 68 -7.86 8.66 -21.76
CA ASN A 68 -6.90 9.57 -22.40
C ASN A 68 -6.86 10.98 -21.77
N VAL A 69 -7.09 11.07 -20.47
CA VAL A 69 -6.89 12.32 -19.72
C VAL A 69 -5.40 12.66 -19.65
N LYS A 70 -5.06 13.95 -19.73
CA LYS A 70 -3.66 14.39 -19.60
C LYS A 70 -3.13 14.06 -18.20
N VAL A 71 -2.15 13.15 -18.12
CA VAL A 71 -1.46 12.78 -16.89
C VAL A 71 -0.07 13.42 -16.84
N ILE A 72 0.29 13.96 -15.67
CA ILE A 72 1.64 14.42 -15.32
C ILE A 72 2.08 13.62 -14.09
N GLY A 73 2.72 12.48 -14.33
CA GLY A 73 3.36 11.66 -13.29
C GLY A 73 4.81 12.07 -13.11
N ARG A 74 5.23 12.32 -11.87
CA ARG A 74 6.61 12.64 -11.50
C ARG A 74 7.02 11.90 -10.23
N HIS A 75 8.30 11.62 -10.05
CA HIS A 75 8.86 11.25 -8.76
C HIS A 75 8.81 12.44 -7.81
N GLY A 76 8.39 12.24 -6.55
CA GLY A 76 8.33 13.31 -5.56
C GLY A 76 7.32 14.40 -5.95
N ALA A 77 6.23 14.00 -6.60
CA ALA A 77 5.23 14.94 -7.09
C ALA A 77 4.50 15.67 -5.95
N ASP A 78 4.46 15.10 -4.74
CA ASP A 78 3.88 15.71 -3.56
C ASP A 78 4.66 16.93 -3.03
N ASP A 79 5.97 17.00 -3.29
CA ASP A 79 6.79 18.18 -2.99
C ASP A 79 6.57 19.33 -3.98
N THR A 80 6.09 19.02 -5.18
CA THR A 80 5.99 19.96 -6.30
C THR A 80 4.55 20.44 -6.54
N PHE A 81 3.57 19.56 -6.43
CA PHE A 81 2.18 19.84 -6.79
C PHE A 81 1.29 19.82 -5.55
N PRO A 82 0.68 20.97 -5.15
CA PRO A 82 -0.18 21.03 -3.96
C PRO A 82 -1.34 20.03 -3.94
N VAL A 83 -1.89 19.69 -5.12
CA VAL A 83 -2.96 18.68 -5.24
C VAL A 83 -2.48 17.27 -4.94
N VAL A 84 -1.22 16.94 -5.28
CA VAL A 84 -0.60 15.66 -4.94
C VAL A 84 -0.20 15.63 -3.47
N SER A 85 0.29 16.75 -2.94
CA SER A 85 0.54 16.94 -1.51
C SER A 85 -0.72 16.69 -0.67
N ALA A 86 -1.85 17.28 -1.07
CA ALA A 86 -3.14 17.06 -0.41
C ALA A 86 -3.56 15.58 -0.46
N ALA A 87 -3.41 14.91 -1.60
CA ALA A 87 -3.71 13.48 -1.73
C ALA A 87 -2.79 12.62 -0.84
N SER A 88 -1.50 12.95 -0.76
CA SER A 88 -0.50 12.31 0.10
C SER A 88 -0.89 12.41 1.59
N ILE A 89 -1.35 13.58 2.04
CA ILE A 89 -1.86 13.79 3.41
C ILE A 89 -3.09 12.92 3.67
N VAL A 90 -4.09 12.96 2.79
CA VAL A 90 -5.33 12.16 2.95
C VAL A 90 -5.01 10.67 3.02
N ALA A 91 -4.12 10.17 2.16
CA ALA A 91 -3.71 8.77 2.14
C ALA A 91 -2.96 8.38 3.43
N LYS A 92 -1.97 9.17 3.87
CA LYS A 92 -1.17 8.90 5.07
C LYS A 92 -2.02 8.92 6.34
N VAL A 93 -2.86 9.94 6.52
CA VAL A 93 -3.76 10.03 7.69
C VAL A 93 -4.77 8.88 7.72
N THR A 94 -5.27 8.45 6.56
CA THR A 94 -6.17 7.28 6.49
C THR A 94 -5.43 6.00 6.87
N ARG A 95 -4.21 5.80 6.35
CA ARG A 95 -3.37 4.65 6.70
C ARG A 95 -3.07 4.60 8.20
N ASP A 96 -2.70 5.74 8.78
CA ASP A 96 -2.37 5.82 10.22
C ASP A 96 -3.57 5.43 11.09
N ARG A 97 -4.78 5.87 10.72
CA ARG A 97 -6.02 5.45 11.40
C ARG A 97 -6.27 3.94 11.28
N MET A 98 -6.08 3.37 10.09
CA MET A 98 -6.23 1.92 9.89
C MET A 98 -5.21 1.13 10.72
N VAL A 99 -3.96 1.59 10.85
CA VAL A 99 -2.93 0.94 11.69
C VAL A 99 -3.30 0.98 13.17
N GLU A 100 -3.87 2.10 13.63
CA GLU A 100 -4.39 2.23 14.99
C GLU A 100 -5.57 1.28 15.24
N GLU A 101 -6.52 1.19 14.32
CA GLU A 101 -7.63 0.23 14.38
C GLU A 101 -7.14 -1.22 14.47
N ILE A 102 -6.09 -1.56 13.71
CA ILE A 102 -5.46 -2.89 13.79
C ILE A 102 -4.80 -3.12 15.15
N SER A 103 -4.13 -2.11 15.72
CA SER A 103 -3.55 -2.21 17.06
C SER A 103 -4.63 -2.45 18.12
N GLN A 104 -5.76 -1.79 17.99
CA GLN A 104 -6.93 -2.00 18.85
C GLN A 104 -7.54 -3.40 18.66
N GLU A 105 -7.62 -3.92 17.42
CA GLU A 105 -8.07 -5.29 17.14
C GLU A 105 -7.19 -6.34 17.82
N PHE A 106 -5.86 -6.14 17.84
CA PHE A 106 -4.93 -7.05 18.52
C PHE A 106 -4.79 -6.78 20.03
N GLY A 107 -5.30 -5.66 20.54
CA GLY A 107 -5.18 -5.25 21.93
C GLY A 107 -3.74 -4.90 22.36
N VAL A 108 -2.84 -4.68 21.41
CA VAL A 108 -1.43 -4.34 21.62
C VAL A 108 -0.96 -3.39 20.52
N SER A 109 0.03 -2.55 20.81
CA SER A 109 0.71 -1.80 19.77
C SER A 109 1.40 -2.76 18.79
N ILE A 110 1.18 -2.54 17.49
CA ILE A 110 1.86 -3.27 16.41
C ILE A 110 3.00 -2.45 15.80
N GLY A 111 3.32 -1.29 16.37
CA GLY A 111 4.18 -0.29 15.75
C GLY A 111 3.56 0.37 14.52
N SER A 112 4.42 0.94 13.67
CA SER A 112 4.09 1.71 12.48
C SER A 112 3.58 0.87 11.28
N GLY A 113 3.83 -0.44 11.28
CA GLY A 113 3.60 -1.31 10.13
C GLY A 113 4.75 -1.33 9.11
N TYR A 114 5.83 -0.57 9.30
CA TYR A 114 6.99 -0.56 8.41
C TYR A 114 8.05 -1.59 8.81
N PRO A 115 8.79 -2.19 7.85
CA PRO A 115 9.88 -3.11 8.16
C PRO A 115 11.06 -2.47 8.91
N SER A 116 11.23 -1.15 8.80
CA SER A 116 12.27 -0.40 9.51
C SER A 116 11.97 -0.20 10.98
N ASP A 117 10.73 -0.48 11.40
CA ASP A 117 10.29 -0.35 12.78
C ASP A 117 10.45 -1.68 13.52
N ALA A 118 11.29 -1.65 14.55
CA ALA A 118 11.61 -2.81 15.36
C ALA A 118 10.37 -3.37 16.08
N GLU A 119 9.44 -2.52 16.52
CA GLU A 119 8.23 -2.96 17.23
C GLU A 119 7.32 -3.77 16.30
N THR A 120 7.15 -3.28 15.06
CA THR A 120 6.40 -3.99 14.01
C THR A 120 7.00 -5.36 13.74
N MET A 121 8.32 -5.42 13.56
CA MET A 121 9.02 -6.67 13.25
C MET A 121 8.97 -7.67 14.40
N GLU A 122 9.11 -7.19 15.65
CA GLU A 122 9.03 -8.02 16.85
C GLU A 122 7.60 -8.55 17.07
N PHE A 123 6.57 -7.74 16.84
CA PHE A 123 5.17 -8.15 16.91
C PHE A 123 4.89 -9.32 15.95
N ILE A 124 5.26 -9.17 14.68
CA ILE A 124 5.06 -10.20 13.65
C ILE A 124 5.84 -11.47 14.01
N GLU A 125 7.11 -11.35 14.42
CA GLU A 125 7.95 -12.50 14.76
C GLU A 125 7.39 -13.28 15.96
N LYS A 126 6.99 -12.59 17.04
CA LYS A 126 6.38 -13.22 18.22
C LYS A 126 5.09 -13.93 17.86
N TRP A 127 4.26 -13.33 17.01
CA TRP A 127 3.02 -13.94 16.56
C TRP A 127 3.27 -15.21 15.76
N ILE A 128 4.20 -15.18 14.80
CA ILE A 128 4.57 -16.35 13.98
C ILE A 128 5.14 -17.46 14.88
N LYS A 129 6.02 -17.14 15.84
CA LYS A 129 6.55 -18.13 16.79
C LYS A 129 5.44 -18.79 17.61
N ARG A 130 4.45 -18.01 18.06
CA ARG A 130 3.36 -18.49 18.91
C ARG A 130 2.30 -19.30 18.14
N TYR A 131 1.90 -18.84 16.96
CA TYR A 131 0.73 -19.39 16.24
C TYR A 131 1.10 -20.14 14.96
N GLY A 132 2.33 -20.02 14.46
CA GLY A 132 2.79 -20.67 13.23
C GLY A 132 2.27 -20.05 11.94
N VAL A 133 1.56 -18.93 12.02
CA VAL A 133 1.02 -18.17 10.90
C VAL A 133 1.29 -16.70 11.15
N SER A 134 1.26 -15.87 10.13
CA SER A 134 1.36 -14.42 10.29
C SER A 134 0.07 -13.82 10.88
N PRO A 135 0.14 -12.63 11.50
CA PRO A 135 -1.06 -11.87 11.87
C PRO A 135 -1.93 -11.55 10.64
N LYS A 136 -3.25 -11.44 10.85
CA LYS A 136 -4.27 -11.23 9.80
C LYS A 136 -3.95 -10.11 8.80
N HIS A 137 -3.38 -9.00 9.27
CA HIS A 137 -3.14 -7.79 8.47
C HIS A 137 -1.72 -7.72 7.90
N THR A 138 -0.99 -8.83 7.91
CA THR A 138 0.39 -8.90 7.41
C THR A 138 0.42 -9.36 5.95
N ARG A 139 1.24 -8.70 5.13
CA ARG A 139 1.54 -9.12 3.74
C ARG A 139 2.58 -10.23 3.75
N ASN A 140 2.16 -11.46 3.50
CA ASN A 140 3.01 -12.64 3.41
C ASN A 140 3.91 -12.65 2.17
N SER A 141 3.51 -11.93 1.11
CA SER A 141 4.36 -11.71 -0.06
C SER A 141 5.56 -10.78 0.22
N TRP A 142 5.59 -10.13 1.39
CA TRP A 142 6.69 -9.26 1.78
C TRP A 142 7.89 -10.07 2.28
N GLU A 143 9.07 -9.72 1.77
CA GLU A 143 10.26 -10.55 1.88
C GLU A 143 10.72 -10.84 3.34
N PRO A 144 10.76 -9.86 4.27
CA PRO A 144 10.99 -10.14 5.70
C PRO A 144 10.01 -11.15 6.31
N VAL A 145 8.71 -11.03 6.02
CA VAL A 145 7.67 -11.91 6.57
C VAL A 145 7.81 -13.32 5.98
N LYS A 146 8.06 -13.41 4.67
CA LYS A 146 8.30 -14.67 3.98
C LYS A 146 9.47 -15.44 4.59
N ARG A 147 10.56 -14.76 4.95
CA ARG A 147 11.70 -15.37 5.65
C ARG A 147 11.35 -15.82 7.07
N MET A 148 10.58 -15.04 7.82
CA MET A 148 10.14 -15.43 9.17
C MET A 148 9.29 -16.70 9.12
N LEU A 149 8.35 -16.78 8.16
CA LEU A 149 7.52 -17.95 7.96
C LEU A 149 8.34 -19.18 7.56
N SER A 150 9.30 -19.06 6.63
CA SER A 150 10.12 -20.20 6.19
C SER A 150 11.02 -20.75 7.31
N VAL A 151 11.62 -19.89 8.13
CA VAL A 151 12.41 -20.32 9.29
C VAL A 151 11.54 -21.07 10.31
N SER A 152 10.34 -20.57 10.59
CA SER A 152 9.43 -21.21 11.54
C SER A 152 9.00 -22.63 11.14
N VAL A 153 8.89 -22.90 9.83
CA VAL A 153 8.57 -24.22 9.30
C VAL A 153 9.74 -25.18 9.47
N ASN A 154 10.98 -24.71 9.23
CA ASN A 154 12.17 -25.54 9.33
C ASN A 154 12.47 -25.98 10.76
N THR A 155 12.31 -25.09 11.75
CA THR A 155 12.54 -25.45 13.17
C THR A 155 11.61 -26.56 13.64
N ARG A 156 10.36 -26.59 13.18
CA ARG A 156 9.39 -27.65 13.52
C ARG A 156 9.75 -29.02 12.93
N ILE A 157 10.56 -29.07 11.87
CA ILE A 157 10.99 -30.33 11.23
C ILE A 157 12.20 -30.91 11.96
N THR A 158 13.07 -30.07 12.53
CA THR A 158 14.29 -30.52 13.23
C THR A 158 14.06 -30.98 14.67
N ASP A 159 12.84 -30.81 15.20
CA ASP A 159 12.46 -31.18 16.57
C ASP A 159 11.89 -32.62 16.69
N TRP A 160 12.21 -33.53 15.74
CA TRP A 160 11.76 -34.94 15.71
C TRP A 160 12.93 -35.93 15.73
#